data_AF-A0A354IDE4-F1
#
_entry.id   AF-A0A354IDE4-F1
#
_cell.length_a   1.000
_cell.length_b   1.000
_cell.length_c   1.000
_cell.angle_alpha   90.00
_cell.angle_beta   90.00
_cell.angle_gamma   90.00
#
_symmetry.space_group_name_H-M   'P 1'
#
loop_
_entity.id
_entity.type
_entity.pdbx_description
1 polymer ?
#
loop_
_entity_poly.entity_id
_entity_poly.type
_entity_poly.pdbx_seq_one_letter_code
_entity_poly.pdbx_strand_id
1 'polypeptide(L)' 'MSDLKSEIAKRRTFAIISHPDAGKTTITEKFLLYGGAIQLAGTVKGKKNTRHAVSDWME' A
#
# COMPACT_ATOMS: atom_id res chain seq x y z
N MET A 1 20.58 -3.74 -23.51
CA MET A 1 19.63 -4.50 -22.68
C MET A 1 19.96 -4.19 -21.22
N SER A 2 18.96 -3.92 -20.38
CA SER A 2 19.21 -3.74 -18.94
C SER A 2 19.77 -5.03 -18.35
N ASP A 3 20.79 -4.93 -17.50
CA ASP A 3 21.32 -6.07 -16.77
C ASP A 3 20.24 -6.66 -15.84
N LEU A 4 19.92 -7.95 -16.03
CA LEU A 4 18.91 -8.67 -15.28
C LEU A 4 19.18 -8.62 -13.76
N LYS A 5 20.46 -8.71 -13.35
CA LYS A 5 20.82 -8.67 -11.93
C LYS A 5 20.53 -7.31 -11.32
N SER A 6 20.87 -6.22 -12.04
CA SER A 6 20.54 -4.85 -11.63
C SER A 6 19.04 -4.65 -11.43
N GLU A 7 18.22 -5.17 -12.34
CA GLU A 7 16.76 -5.06 -12.25
C GLU A 7 16.19 -5.83 -11.04
N ILE A 8 16.66 -7.05 -10.79
CA ILE A 8 16.25 -7.83 -9.62
C ILE A 8 16.62 -7.09 -8.32
N ALA A 9 17.82 -6.53 -8.24
CA ALA A 9 18.32 -5.85 -7.05
C ALA A 9 17.54 -4.57 -6.67
N LYS A 10 16.81 -3.94 -7.60
CA LYS A 10 15.98 -2.75 -7.35
C LYS A 10 14.62 -3.07 -6.71
N ARG A 11 14.10 -4.28 -6.90
CA ARG A 11 12.72 -4.64 -6.48
C ARG A 11 12.62 -4.85 -4.98
N ARG A 12 11.53 -4.38 -4.37
CA ARG A 12 11.19 -4.60 -2.95
C ARG A 12 9.73 -5.03 -2.85
N THR A 13 9.50 -6.28 -2.48
CA THR A 13 8.15 -6.85 -2.30
C THR A 13 7.96 -7.14 -0.82
N PHE A 14 6.93 -6.56 -0.22
CA PHE A 14 6.67 -6.70 1.22
C PHE A 14 5.17 -6.56 1.52
N ALA A 15 4.79 -6.94 2.74
CA ALA A 15 3.44 -6.78 3.27
C ALA A 15 3.51 -6.08 4.65
N ILE A 16 2.43 -5.39 5.01
CA ILE A 16 2.26 -4.77 6.33
C ILE A 16 1.22 -5.61 7.09
N ILE A 17 1.62 -6.18 8.23
CA ILE A 17 0.75 -6.95 9.13
C ILE A 17 0.61 -6.18 10.45
N SER A 18 -0.61 -6.10 10.98
CA SER A 18 -0.85 -5.42 12.25
C SER A 18 -2.14 -5.92 12.90
N HIS A 19 -2.28 -5.65 14.20
CA HIS A 19 -3.56 -5.76 14.90
C HIS A 19 -4.60 -4.80 14.28
N PRO A 20 -5.92 -5.07 14.42
CA PRO A 20 -6.96 -4.10 14.08
C PRO A 20 -6.67 -2.71 14.64
N ASP A 21 -7.00 -1.68 13.85
CA ASP A 21 -6.86 -0.26 14.18
C ASP A 21 -5.44 0.27 14.46
N ALA A 22 -4.39 -0.56 14.35
CA ALA A 22 -2.98 -0.15 14.51
C ALA A 22 -2.47 0.82 13.42
N GLY A 23 -3.28 1.15 12.41
CA GLY A 23 -2.94 2.14 11.40
C GLY A 23 -2.27 1.62 10.14
N LYS A 24 -2.38 0.32 9.81
CA LYS A 24 -1.92 -0.27 8.53
C LYS A 24 -2.35 0.57 7.32
N THR A 25 -3.62 0.97 7.27
CA THR A 25 -4.17 1.77 6.17
C THR A 25 -3.50 3.15 6.08
N THR A 26 -3.29 3.81 7.22
CA THR A 26 -2.65 5.12 7.30
C THR A 26 -1.21 5.09 6.78
N ILE A 27 -0.43 4.07 7.15
CA ILE A 27 0.96 3.98 6.69
C ILE A 27 1.04 3.61 5.20
N THR A 28 0.14 2.75 4.70
CA THR A 28 0.02 2.43 3.27
C THR A 28 -0.25 3.69 2.43
N GLU A 29 -1.15 4.57 2.87
CA GLU A 29 -1.41 5.85 2.18
C GLU A 29 -0.15 6.71 2.05
N LYS A 30 0.66 6.79 3.11
CA LYS A 30 1.91 7.56 3.11
C LYS A 30 2.94 6.97 2.17
N PHE A 31 3.10 5.64 2.15
CA PHE A 31 3.99 4.97 1.19
C PHE A 31 3.59 5.27 -0.25
N LEU A 32 2.30 5.19 -0.57
CA LEU A 32 1.79 5.47 -1.91
C LEU A 32 2.01 6.94 -2.29
N LEU A 33 1.76 7.88 -1.37
CA LEU A 33 2.04 9.29 -1.60
C LEU A 33 3.52 9.56 -1.88
N TYR A 34 4.43 9.00 -1.07
CA TYR A 34 5.87 9.15 -1.28
C TYR A 34 6.37 8.44 -2.54
N GLY A 35 5.70 7.38 -2.98
CA GLY A 35 5.94 6.71 -4.26
C GLY A 35 5.33 7.42 -5.48
N GLY A 36 4.67 8.58 -5.30
CA GLY A 36 4.00 9.31 -6.38
C GLY A 36 2.68 8.70 -6.86
N ALA A 37 2.18 7.65 -6.20
CA ALA A 37 0.92 6.95 -6.52
C ALA A 37 -0.29 7.66 -5.88
N ILE A 38 -0.48 8.95 -6.22
CA ILE A 38 -1.44 9.86 -5.58
C ILE A 38 -2.89 9.35 -5.67
N GLN A 39 -3.32 8.86 -6.85
CA GLN A 39 -4.69 8.34 -7.04
C GLN A 39 -4.96 7.13 -6.14
N LEU A 40 -4.00 6.19 -6.08
CA LEU A 40 -4.12 5.00 -5.25
C LEU A 40 -4.12 5.36 -3.75
N ALA A 41 -3.31 6.33 -3.33
CA ALA A 41 -3.32 6.86 -1.97
C ALA A 41 -4.71 7.44 -1.60
N GLY A 42 -5.34 8.18 -2.53
CA GLY A 42 -6.70 8.72 -2.35
C GLY A 42 -7.78 7.63 -2.21
N THR A 43 -7.70 6.56 -3.00
CA THR A 43 -8.64 5.43 -2.93
C THR A 43 -8.54 4.68 -1.60
N VAL A 44 -7.34 4.50 -1.05
CA VAL A 44 -7.14 3.85 0.26
C VAL A 44 -7.83 4.65 1.37
N LYS A 45 -7.74 5.98 1.34
CA LYS A 45 -8.45 6.88 2.28
C LYS A 45 -9.97 6.78 2.14
N GLY A 46 -10.47 6.73 0.91
CA GLY A 46 -11.91 6.58 0.62
C GLY A 46 -12.50 5.26 1.14
N LYS A 47 -11.73 4.16 1.07
CA LYS A 47 -12.13 2.84 1.61
C LYS A 47 -12.18 2.81 3.15
N LYS A 48 -11.30 3.57 3.84
CA LYS A 48 -11.32 3.66 5.32
C LYS A 48 -12.58 4.34 5.88
N ASN A 49 -13.08 5.38 5.20
CA ASN A 49 -14.30 6.09 5.63
C ASN A 49 -15.60 5.33 5.34
N THR A 50 -15.56 4.28 4.52
CA THR A 50 -16.76 3.52 4.09
C THR A 50 -16.86 2.14 4.73
N ARG A 51 -15.83 1.66 5.44
CA ARG A 51 -15.84 0.33 6.07
C ARG A 51 -15.33 0.40 7.52
N HIS A 52 -16.27 0.35 8.47
CA HIS A 52 -15.97 -0.17 9.80
C HIS A 52 -15.60 -1.65 9.64
N ALA A 53 -14.32 -1.98 9.84
CA ALA A 53 -13.77 -3.33 9.94
C ALA A 53 -14.46 -4.40 9.09
N VAL A 54 -14.29 -4.34 7.76
CA VAL A 54 -14.57 -5.50 6.90
C VAL A 54 -13.27 -5.84 6.18
N SER A 55 -12.80 -7.07 6.40
CA SER A 55 -11.59 -7.65 5.83
C SER A 55 -11.35 -7.19 4.39
N ASP A 56 -10.14 -6.67 4.12
CA ASP A 56 -9.67 -6.20 2.81
C ASP A 56 -9.63 -7.36 1.79
N TRP A 57 -10.78 -7.82 1.31
CA TRP A 57 -10.90 -8.44 0.00
C TRP A 57 -11.12 -7.30 -1.00
N MET A 58 -10.09 -7.04 -1.82
CA MET A 58 -10.19 -6.14 -2.96
C MET A 58 -11.02 -6.83 -4.03
N GLU A 59 -12.26 -6.35 -4.25
CA GLU A 59 -12.67 -6.04 -5.62
C GLU A 59 -12.01 -4.71 -6.03
#